data_AF-A0A0G4FBE9-F1
#
_entry.id   AF-A0A0G4FBE9-F1
#
_cell.length_a   1.000
_cell.length_b   1.000
_cell.length_c   1.000
_cell.angle_alpha   90.00
_cell.angle_beta   90.00
_cell.angle_gamma   90.00
#
_symmetry.space_group_name_H-M   'P 1'
#
loop_
_entity.id
_entity.type
_entity.pdbx_description
1 polymer ?
#
loop_
_entity_poly.entity_id
_entity_poly.type
_entity_poly.pdbx_seq_one_letter_code
_entity_poly.pdbx_strand_id
1 'polypeptide(L)'
;MFCPLHECLTRVVLTFPYDCSSVSSSIKTIILSHFRWTHQINSTGRDIDRHVDNNRLLNLLTQSPHTPVEGCTTTTSARFTGGLPRRRLVLTDAQRQSFVAWILIMESPYINNNVHVWVKTTESAVSDEGGVFKDRFPVTYRLARVVLGAVISAILFDQ
;
A
#
# COMPACT_ATOMS: atom_id res chain seq x y z
N MET A 1 20.77 -8.41 10.24
CA MET A 1 20.31 -9.77 9.85
C MET A 1 19.72 -9.67 8.45
N PHE A 2 20.53 -9.94 7.42
CA PHE A 2 20.05 -9.91 6.03
C PHE A 2 19.32 -11.22 5.75
N CYS A 3 18.02 -11.16 5.48
CA CYS A 3 17.28 -12.32 4.98
C CYS A 3 17.65 -12.46 3.49
N PRO A 4 18.36 -13.52 3.08
CA PRO A 4 18.79 -13.68 1.69
C PRO A 4 17.59 -13.67 0.76
N LEU A 5 17.72 -13.01 -0.40
CA LEU A 5 16.67 -12.87 -1.41
C LEU A 5 15.98 -14.21 -1.75
N HIS A 6 16.73 -15.31 -1.70
CA HIS A 6 16.21 -16.66 -1.88
C HIS A 6 15.18 -17.07 -0.81
N GLU A 7 15.45 -16.87 0.49
CA GLU A 7 14.47 -17.14 1.56
C GLU A 7 13.25 -16.21 1.47
N CYS A 8 13.47 -14.98 1.02
CA CYS A 8 12.39 -14.02 0.80
C CYS A 8 11.49 -14.43 -0.38
N LEU A 9 12.10 -14.92 -1.47
CA LEU A 9 11.39 -15.51 -2.62
C LEU A 9 10.61 -16.76 -2.19
N THR A 10 11.26 -17.69 -1.47
CA THR A 10 10.63 -18.91 -0.98
C THR A 10 9.47 -18.59 -0.03
N ARG A 11 9.61 -17.61 0.87
CA ARG A 11 8.48 -17.17 1.73
C ARG A 11 7.40 -16.41 0.95
N VAL A 12 7.72 -15.53 0.02
CA VAL A 12 6.68 -14.81 -0.76
C VAL A 12 5.89 -15.77 -1.65
N VAL A 13 6.55 -16.74 -2.26
CA VAL A 13 5.93 -17.74 -3.13
C VAL A 13 5.18 -18.82 -2.33
N LEU A 14 5.69 -19.25 -1.17
CA LEU A 14 5.06 -20.31 -0.36
C LEU A 14 4.03 -19.80 0.68
N THR A 15 4.08 -18.53 1.10
CA THR A 15 3.19 -18.04 2.19
C THR A 15 1.88 -17.45 1.68
N PHE A 16 1.82 -16.98 0.43
CA PHE A 16 0.59 -16.39 -0.12
C PHE A 16 0.52 -16.61 -1.64
N PRO A 17 -0.47 -17.37 -2.12
CA PRO A 17 -0.59 -17.62 -3.54
C PRO A 17 -1.26 -16.40 -4.19
N TYR A 18 -0.43 -15.54 -4.79
CA TYR A 18 -0.84 -14.32 -5.48
C TYR A 18 -0.72 -14.50 -6.99
N ASP A 19 -1.82 -14.30 -7.71
CA ASP A 19 -1.81 -14.18 -9.17
C ASP A 19 -1.49 -12.73 -9.54
N CYS A 20 -0.24 -12.47 -9.87
CA CYS A 20 0.21 -11.16 -10.32
C CYS A 20 -0.20 -10.93 -11.78
N SER A 21 -0.60 -9.70 -12.12
CA SER A 21 -1.05 -9.37 -13.49
C SER A 21 0.06 -9.39 -14.54
N SER A 22 1.33 -9.38 -14.12
CA SER A 22 2.51 -9.43 -15.01
C SER A 22 3.76 -9.83 -14.22
N VAL A 23 4.82 -10.26 -14.91
CA VAL A 23 6.14 -10.53 -14.31
C VAL A 23 6.69 -9.31 -13.60
N SER A 24 6.54 -8.12 -14.19
CA SER A 24 6.95 -6.86 -13.55
C SER A 24 6.18 -6.59 -12.26
N SER A 25 4.88 -6.92 -12.21
CA SER A 25 4.06 -6.84 -10.99
C SER A 25 4.53 -7.84 -9.92
N SER A 26 4.93 -9.05 -10.32
CA SER A 26 5.51 -10.07 -9.42
C SER A 26 6.80 -9.57 -8.78
N ILE A 27 7.73 -9.03 -9.58
CA ILE A 27 9.01 -8.50 -9.09
C ILE A 27 8.76 -7.34 -8.11
N LYS A 28 7.90 -6.37 -8.48
CA LYS A 28 7.53 -5.26 -7.58
C LYS A 28 6.92 -5.77 -6.26
N THR A 29 6.08 -6.80 -6.33
CA THR A 29 5.46 -7.40 -5.15
C THR A 29 6.49 -8.08 -4.24
N ILE A 30 7.48 -8.77 -4.82
CA ILE A 30 8.59 -9.38 -4.09
C ILE A 30 9.42 -8.30 -3.39
N ILE A 31 9.81 -7.25 -4.12
CA ILE A 31 10.59 -6.12 -3.58
C ILE A 31 9.85 -5.48 -2.40
N LEU A 32 8.59 -5.09 -2.58
CA LEU A 32 7.79 -4.49 -1.51
C LEU A 32 7.60 -5.43 -0.32
N SER A 33 7.47 -6.73 -0.56
CA SER A 33 7.35 -7.71 0.51
C SER A 33 8.68 -7.86 1.26
N HIS A 34 9.81 -7.84 0.56
CA HIS A 34 11.14 -7.84 1.17
C HIS A 34 11.31 -6.62 2.09
N PHE A 35 11.04 -5.40 1.59
CA PHE A 35 11.02 -4.20 2.43
C PHE A 35 10.14 -4.37 3.66
N ARG A 36 8.97 -5.01 3.50
CA ARG A 36 8.06 -5.31 4.61
C ARG A 36 8.63 -6.21 5.69
N TRP A 37 9.49 -7.14 5.32
CA TRP A 37 10.06 -8.10 6.25
C TRP A 37 11.40 -7.65 6.84
N THR A 38 12.15 -6.81 6.12
CA THR A 38 13.52 -6.44 6.51
C THR A 38 13.64 -5.05 7.13
N HIS A 39 12.68 -4.17 6.92
CA HIS A 39 12.70 -2.81 7.47
C HIS A 39 11.63 -2.66 8.54
N GLN A 40 11.89 -1.81 9.54
CA GLN A 40 10.85 -1.35 10.45
C GLN A 40 9.85 -0.51 9.63
N ILE A 41 8.60 -0.95 9.64
CA ILE A 41 7.52 -0.25 8.92
C ILE A 41 6.53 0.30 9.92
N ASN A 42 6.20 1.57 9.70
CA ASN A 42 5.06 2.20 10.32
C ASN A 42 3.86 2.07 9.39
N SER A 43 2.70 1.74 9.95
CA SER A 43 1.48 1.62 9.17
C SER A 43 0.26 2.11 9.92
N THR A 44 -0.66 2.71 9.17
CA THR A 44 -2.05 2.96 9.58
C THR A 44 -2.98 2.27 8.60
N GLY A 45 -4.15 1.81 9.05
CA GLY A 45 -5.10 1.12 8.18
C GLY A 45 -6.52 1.14 8.72
N ARG A 46 -7.49 1.11 7.82
CA ARG A 46 -8.92 1.02 8.13
C ARG A 46 -9.70 0.26 7.07
N ASP A 47 -10.83 -0.27 7.50
CA ASP A 47 -11.94 -0.62 6.62
C ASP A 47 -12.69 0.64 6.23
N ILE A 48 -12.80 0.88 4.93
CA ILE A 48 -13.49 2.03 4.37
C ILE A 48 -14.49 1.50 3.33
N ASP A 49 -15.69 2.04 3.34
CA ASP A 49 -16.68 1.75 2.30
C ASP A 49 -16.11 2.12 0.93
N ARG A 50 -16.11 1.16 0.01
CA ARG A 50 -15.50 1.29 -1.33
C ARG A 50 -16.15 2.36 -2.20
N HIS A 51 -17.36 2.80 -1.85
CA HIS A 51 -18.16 3.79 -2.55
C HIS A 51 -17.93 5.23 -2.02
N VAL A 52 -17.19 5.40 -0.93
CA VAL A 52 -16.79 6.72 -0.40
C VAL A 52 -16.02 7.52 -1.46
N ASP A 53 -16.19 8.85 -1.42
CA ASP A 53 -15.53 9.81 -2.32
C ASP A 53 -15.77 9.47 -3.80
N ASN A 54 -17.04 9.26 -4.18
CA ASN A 54 -17.46 8.93 -5.55
C ASN A 54 -16.81 7.65 -6.10
N ASN A 55 -16.83 6.57 -5.32
CA ASN A 55 -16.24 5.27 -5.70
C ASN A 55 -14.72 5.31 -5.93
N ARG A 56 -13.99 6.27 -5.33
CA ARG A 56 -12.55 6.43 -5.58
C ARG A 56 -11.76 5.16 -5.26
N LEU A 57 -12.05 4.51 -4.13
CA LEU A 57 -11.37 3.27 -3.75
C LEU A 57 -11.72 2.10 -4.67
N LEU A 58 -12.99 1.96 -5.05
CA LEU A 58 -13.43 0.96 -6.01
C LEU A 58 -12.74 1.16 -7.37
N ASN A 59 -12.69 2.40 -7.88
CA ASN A 59 -12.01 2.75 -9.12
C ASN A 59 -10.51 2.43 -9.03
N LEU A 60 -9.86 2.80 -7.91
CA LEU A 60 -8.45 2.47 -7.71
C LEU A 60 -8.21 0.96 -7.75
N LEU A 61 -9.09 0.16 -7.15
CA LEU A 61 -8.97 -1.29 -7.07
C LEU A 61 -9.25 -1.99 -8.41
N THR A 62 -10.20 -1.47 -9.19
CA THR A 62 -10.73 -2.11 -10.42
C THR A 62 -10.12 -1.59 -11.72
N GLN A 63 -9.54 -0.39 -11.73
CA GLN A 63 -8.85 0.14 -12.91
C GLN A 63 -7.73 -0.80 -13.38
N SER A 64 -7.36 -0.73 -14.66
CA SER A 64 -6.29 -1.56 -15.20
C SER A 64 -4.98 -1.44 -14.38
N PRO A 65 -4.26 -2.55 -14.11
CA PRO A 65 -2.94 -2.51 -13.48
C PRO A 65 -1.92 -1.68 -14.27
N HIS A 66 -2.14 -1.52 -15.56
CA HIS A 66 -1.25 -0.79 -16.48
C HIS A 66 -1.58 0.70 -16.58
N THR A 67 -2.72 1.14 -16.02
CA THR A 67 -3.06 2.57 -15.97
C THR A 67 -2.25 3.23 -14.86
N PRO A 68 -1.48 4.29 -15.15
CA PRO A 68 -0.77 5.04 -14.13
C PRO A 68 -1.77 5.73 -13.20
N VAL A 69 -1.43 5.82 -11.92
CA VAL A 69 -2.23 6.50 -10.91
C VAL A 69 -1.52 7.78 -10.54
N GLU A 70 -2.22 8.91 -10.63
CA GLU A 70 -1.67 10.20 -10.25
C GLU A 70 -1.15 10.18 -8.80
N GLY A 71 0.04 10.75 -8.58
CA GLY A 71 0.71 10.74 -7.28
C GLY A 71 1.43 9.42 -6.93
N CYS A 72 1.47 8.45 -7.83
CA CYS A 72 2.21 7.19 -7.65
C CYS A 72 3.37 7.08 -8.63
N THR A 73 4.54 6.68 -8.15
CA THR A 73 5.69 6.34 -9.00
C THR A 73 5.49 5.00 -9.69
N THR A 74 4.88 4.04 -8.98
CA THR A 74 4.66 2.71 -9.55
C THR A 74 3.46 2.02 -8.92
N THR A 75 2.78 1.20 -9.72
CA THR A 75 1.63 0.41 -9.30
C THR A 75 1.95 -1.08 -9.46
N THR A 76 1.37 -1.89 -8.57
CA THR A 76 1.34 -3.34 -8.70
C THR A 76 -0.05 -3.84 -8.31
N SER A 77 -0.56 -4.77 -9.11
CA SER A 77 -1.83 -5.43 -8.87
C SER A 77 -1.60 -6.94 -8.81
N ALA A 78 -2.30 -7.58 -7.89
CA ALA A 78 -2.33 -9.01 -7.73
C ALA A 78 -3.74 -9.44 -7.30
N ARG A 79 -4.05 -10.71 -7.46
CA ARG A 79 -5.23 -11.33 -6.87
C ARG A 79 -4.79 -12.38 -5.87
N PHE A 80 -5.51 -12.51 -4.76
CA PHE A 80 -5.38 -13.70 -3.92
C PHE A 80 -5.95 -14.90 -4.69
N THR A 81 -5.50 -16.12 -4.41
CA THR A 81 -6.10 -17.34 -5.01
C THR A 81 -7.61 -17.47 -4.82
N GLY A 82 -8.18 -16.81 -3.81
CA GLY A 82 -9.63 -16.69 -3.61
C GLY A 82 -10.31 -15.67 -4.54
N GLY A 83 -9.62 -15.16 -5.56
CA GLY A 83 -10.14 -14.17 -6.51
C GLY A 83 -10.18 -12.73 -6.00
N LEU A 84 -9.82 -12.49 -4.73
CA LEU A 84 -9.93 -11.17 -4.11
C LEU A 84 -8.87 -10.20 -4.68
N PRO A 85 -9.29 -9.06 -5.26
CA PRO A 85 -8.37 -8.10 -5.85
C PRO A 85 -7.55 -7.40 -4.77
N ARG A 86 -6.28 -7.17 -5.10
CA ARG A 86 -5.32 -6.47 -4.26
C ARG A 86 -4.50 -5.52 -5.11
N ARG A 87 -4.39 -4.27 -4.68
CA ARG A 87 -3.55 -3.27 -5.34
C ARG A 87 -2.59 -2.64 -4.36
N ARG A 88 -1.33 -2.48 -4.77
CA ARG A 88 -0.36 -1.62 -4.07
C ARG A 88 0.02 -0.45 -4.96
N LEU A 89 0.01 0.73 -4.38
CA LEU A 89 0.32 2.00 -5.02
C LEU A 89 1.55 2.59 -4.32
N VAL A 90 2.69 2.60 -4.98
CA VAL A 90 3.94 3.11 -4.42
C VAL A 90 4.01 4.61 -4.66
N LEU A 91 4.14 5.34 -3.56
CA LEU A 91 4.05 6.80 -3.49
C LEU A 91 5.39 7.49 -3.71
N THR A 92 6.48 6.82 -3.34
CA THR A 92 7.80 7.42 -3.31
C THR A 92 8.59 7.12 -4.57
N ASP A 93 9.32 8.12 -5.07
CA ASP A 93 10.34 7.94 -6.10
C ASP A 93 11.72 7.80 -5.45
N ALA A 94 12.40 6.71 -5.78
CA ALA A 94 13.71 6.35 -5.22
C ALA A 94 14.79 7.41 -5.49
N GLN A 95 14.56 8.34 -6.44
CA GLN A 95 15.52 9.39 -6.77
C GLN A 95 15.50 10.59 -5.81
N ARG A 96 14.41 10.84 -5.08
CA ARG A 96 14.27 12.05 -4.24
C ARG A 96 14.03 11.76 -2.76
N GLN A 97 13.60 10.55 -2.42
CA GLN A 97 13.19 10.20 -1.07
C GLN A 97 14.00 9.01 -0.57
N SER A 98 14.62 9.15 0.61
CA SER A 98 15.42 8.10 1.28
C SER A 98 14.56 7.02 1.95
N PHE A 99 13.24 7.06 1.76
CA PHE A 99 12.28 6.13 2.35
C PHE A 99 11.29 5.65 1.31
N VAL A 100 10.62 4.53 1.61
CA VAL A 100 9.60 3.94 0.74
C VAL A 100 8.25 4.06 1.41
N ALA A 101 7.26 4.60 0.70
CA ALA A 101 5.86 4.58 1.13
C ALA A 101 4.93 4.02 0.07
N TRP A 102 3.90 3.32 0.51
CA TRP A 102 2.89 2.73 -0.37
C TRP A 102 1.54 2.58 0.31
N ILE A 103 0.51 2.60 -0.52
CA ILE A 103 -0.87 2.27 -0.13
C ILE A 103 -1.12 0.83 -0.56
N LEU A 104 -1.75 0.06 0.31
CA LEU A 104 -2.31 -1.25 0.02
C LEU A 104 -3.83 -1.14 0.11
N ILE A 105 -4.52 -1.51 -0.97
CA ILE A 105 -5.97 -1.63 -1.04
C ILE A 105 -6.30 -3.10 -1.33
N MET A 106 -7.19 -3.68 -0.55
CA MET A 106 -7.69 -5.04 -0.78
C MET A 106 -9.15 -5.16 -0.37
N GLU A 107 -9.88 -6.04 -1.04
CA GLU A 107 -11.26 -6.35 -0.66
C GLU A 107 -11.31 -6.87 0.79
N SER A 108 -12.30 -6.40 1.58
CA SER A 108 -12.54 -6.92 2.92
C SER A 108 -13.34 -8.22 2.82
N PRO A 109 -12.82 -9.37 3.28
CA PRO A 109 -13.55 -10.64 3.21
C PRO A 109 -14.63 -10.75 4.30
N TYR A 110 -14.66 -9.83 5.27
CA TYR A 110 -15.52 -9.91 6.45
C TYR A 110 -16.64 -8.86 6.47
N ILE A 111 -16.45 -7.73 5.77
CA ILE A 111 -17.40 -6.61 5.77
C ILE A 111 -17.82 -6.33 4.33
N ASN A 112 -19.09 -6.60 4.03
CA ASN A 112 -19.65 -6.34 2.71
C ASN A 112 -19.48 -4.88 2.31
N ASN A 113 -19.07 -4.64 1.07
CA ASN A 113 -18.83 -3.33 0.45
C ASN A 113 -17.65 -2.51 1.01
N ASN A 114 -16.87 -3.05 1.95
CA ASN A 114 -15.68 -2.37 2.46
C ASN A 114 -14.41 -2.90 1.78
N VAL A 115 -13.41 -2.02 1.72
CA VAL A 115 -12.03 -2.38 1.39
C VAL A 115 -11.13 -2.04 2.57
N HIS A 116 -10.14 -2.90 2.81
CA HIS A 116 -9.06 -2.57 3.73
C HIS A 116 -8.05 -1.68 3.01
N VAL A 117 -7.87 -0.46 3.53
CA VAL A 117 -6.88 0.51 3.07
C VAL A 117 -5.80 0.62 4.12
N TRP A 118 -4.55 0.36 3.74
CA TRP A 118 -3.39 0.50 4.61
C TRP A 118 -2.39 1.44 3.96
N VAL A 119 -1.85 2.39 4.72
CA VAL A 119 -0.70 3.19 4.34
C VAL A 119 0.50 2.67 5.12
N LYS A 120 1.60 2.40 4.41
CA LYS A 120 2.83 1.88 4.97
C LYS A 120 3.99 2.79 4.58
N THR A 121 4.92 2.99 5.50
CA THR A 121 6.08 3.83 5.26
C THR A 121 7.29 3.39 6.08
N THR A 122 8.47 3.64 5.51
CA THR A 122 9.76 3.61 6.22
C THR A 122 10.28 5.02 6.51
N GLU A 123 9.45 6.05 6.36
CA GLU A 123 9.77 7.42 6.76
C GLU A 123 10.17 7.43 8.24
N SER A 124 11.28 8.11 8.56
CA SER A 124 11.68 8.32 9.94
C SER A 124 10.68 9.26 10.61
N ALA A 125 10.26 8.92 11.84
CA ALA A 125 9.32 9.75 12.56
C ALA A 125 9.97 11.11 12.89
N VAL A 126 9.27 12.20 12.59
CA VAL A 126 9.77 13.56 12.90
C VAL A 126 9.79 13.82 14.42
N SER A 127 9.02 13.05 15.20
CA SER A 127 9.04 13.08 16.67
C SER A 127 8.66 11.70 17.24
N ASP A 128 9.29 11.33 18.37
CA ASP A 128 9.15 10.02 19.02
C ASP A 128 7.90 9.89 19.91
N GLU A 129 7.19 10.99 20.17
CA GLU A 129 6.12 11.02 21.18
C GLU A 129 4.73 11.30 20.58
N GLY A 130 3.83 10.31 20.69
CA GLY A 130 2.37 10.49 20.85
C GLY A 130 1.55 11.12 19.72
N GLY A 131 2.15 11.65 18.65
CA GLY A 131 1.43 12.32 17.55
C GLY A 131 0.66 11.37 16.65
N VAL A 132 -0.46 11.85 16.08
CA VAL A 132 -1.23 11.13 15.07
C VAL A 132 -0.36 10.83 13.84
N PHE A 133 -0.70 9.80 13.06
CA PHE A 133 0.16 9.29 11.98
C PHE A 133 0.63 10.39 11.00
N LYS A 134 -0.25 11.34 10.66
CA LYS A 134 0.06 12.46 9.75
C LYS A 134 1.11 13.44 10.29
N ASP A 135 1.25 13.55 11.61
CA ASP A 135 2.21 14.45 12.24
C ASP A 135 3.59 13.78 12.33
N ARG A 136 3.60 12.46 12.57
CA ARG A 136 4.83 11.66 12.63
C ARG A 136 5.45 11.43 11.26
N PHE A 137 4.63 11.25 10.23
CA PHE A 137 5.04 10.91 8.86
C PHE A 137 4.42 11.88 7.83
N PRO A 138 4.77 13.18 7.91
CA PRO A 138 4.11 14.23 7.13
C PRO A 138 4.34 14.08 5.63
N VAL A 139 5.47 13.52 5.18
CA VAL A 139 5.72 13.33 3.75
C VAL A 139 4.83 12.21 3.21
N THR A 140 4.75 11.09 3.93
CA THR A 140 3.84 9.98 3.61
C THR A 140 2.39 10.44 3.56
N TYR A 141 1.94 11.22 4.54
CA TYR A 141 0.59 11.77 4.58
C TYR A 141 0.28 12.61 3.34
N ARG A 142 1.16 13.54 2.97
CA ARG A 142 0.97 14.40 1.79
C ARG A 142 0.85 13.60 0.51
N LEU A 143 1.72 12.61 0.31
CA LEU A 143 1.67 11.75 -0.88
C LEU A 143 0.41 10.88 -0.90
N ALA A 144 0.07 10.26 0.23
CA ALA A 144 -1.13 9.43 0.33
C ALA A 144 -2.40 10.25 0.07
N ARG A 145 -2.43 11.51 0.54
CA ARG A 145 -3.57 12.42 0.35
C ARG A 145 -3.85 12.76 -1.10
N VAL A 146 -2.81 12.89 -1.93
CA VAL A 146 -2.98 13.09 -3.38
C VAL A 146 -3.69 11.90 -4.01
N VAL A 147 -3.31 10.68 -3.63
CA VAL A 147 -3.85 9.45 -4.22
C VAL A 147 -5.23 9.10 -3.68
N LEU A 148 -5.43 9.22 -2.36
CA LEU A 148 -6.66 8.84 -1.67
C LEU A 148 -7.73 9.94 -1.69
N GLY A 149 -7.36 11.20 -1.92
CA GLY A 149 -8.30 12.31 -1.82
C GLY A 149 -8.52 12.77 -0.38
N ALA A 150 -9.13 13.94 -0.22
CA ALA A 150 -9.28 14.59 1.09
C ALA A 150 -10.15 13.77 2.05
N VAL A 151 -11.29 13.24 1.58
CA VAL A 151 -12.28 12.53 2.40
C VAL A 151 -11.69 11.25 2.99
N ILE A 152 -11.14 10.38 2.13
CA ILE A 152 -10.57 9.10 2.56
C ILE A 152 -9.33 9.33 3.45
N SER A 153 -8.53 10.36 3.16
CA SER A 153 -7.38 10.70 3.98
C SER A 153 -7.78 11.15 5.38
N ALA A 154 -8.83 11.96 5.52
CA ALA A 154 -9.33 12.37 6.83
C ALA A 154 -9.75 11.13 7.66
N ILE A 155 -10.51 10.21 7.05
CA ILE A 155 -10.93 8.95 7.70
C ILE A 155 -9.72 8.12 8.18
N LEU A 156 -8.63 8.11 7.41
CA LEU A 156 -7.48 7.26 7.66
C LEU A 156 -6.47 7.86 8.66
N PHE A 157 -6.34 9.19 8.72
CA PHE A 157 -5.24 9.86 9.40
C PHE A 157 -5.64 10.79 10.57
N ASP A 158 -6.92 11.12 10.74
CA ASP A 158 -7.38 12.07 11.77
C ASP A 158 -7.80 11.40 13.09
N GLN A 159 -7.20 10.25 13.43
CA GLN A 159 -7.36 9.59 14.74
C GLN A 159 -6.07 9.60 15.54
#